data_AF-A0AA37NZ93-F1
#
_entry.id   AF-A0AA37NZ93-F1
#
_cell.length_a   1.000
_cell.length_b   1.000
_cell.length_c   1.000
_cell.angle_alpha   90.00
_cell.angle_beta   90.00
_cell.angle_gamma   90.00
#
_symmetry.space_group_name_H-M   'P 1'
#
loop_
_entity.id
_entity.type
_entity.pdbx_description
1 polymer ?
#
loop_
_entity_poly.entity_id
_entity_poly.type
_entity_poly.pdbx_seq_one_letter_code
_entity_poly.pdbx_strand_id
1 'polypeptide(L)'
;MRLFTSMFNKKGVSSQAVRKGQKDFESHGTRAQEDALETSRQVIEEVLSYTRVHRDTWSKGWYFPDYWPETLQTIEEGDTSGLAKPEYLREFMAETGPIYAKERVVVVEDLKGPQAKSMGRVIRGLKAPRPAVGKLWLLPEEALFLVERGSLDLWWPFRELRDILPPPESKAAEEYVHDPEQAKAAPEKEAGEDSDDEFETGVPLSLQAAYALFIGMDGERWKITLPKYQVYSHLRRLGYYVQRAPPDAADPAPQPEPARKSLWQWLVSLLDRPAPTPPPCGPLVRPGVYRQYSLVYKQLELLTRYQPSPVTQEPVAPEDPYKVHWHVWKPSKHPNLRVTDLPPPDIRIAVADARDDPVPSFEEVSALLDSTPYDAPDLKTMGGPGRLYQRLRHGYRNVLIAVVDRGLVNFMRFGQAAFGEERLYERFDNRGGFRGGKRGGRGGRGRGGGRGRGRGR
;
A
#
# COMPACT_ATOMS: atom_id res chain seq x y z
N MET A 1 7.51 28.49 11.52
CA MET A 1 7.30 28.48 10.04
C MET A 1 7.97 29.65 9.30
N ARG A 2 7.94 30.91 9.76
CA ARG A 2 8.55 32.05 9.02
C ARG A 2 10.09 32.11 9.04
N LEU A 3 10.74 31.51 10.04
CA LEU A 3 12.21 31.46 10.17
C LEU A 3 12.88 30.46 9.22
N PHE A 4 12.18 29.41 8.78
CA PHE A 4 12.71 28.46 7.79
C PHE A 4 12.70 29.04 6.37
N THR A 5 11.77 29.94 6.06
CA THR A 5 11.65 30.56 4.75
C THR A 5 12.69 31.67 4.53
N SER A 6 13.20 32.30 5.59
CA SER A 6 14.21 33.36 5.48
C SER A 6 15.63 32.84 5.22
N MET A 7 15.90 31.55 5.47
CA MET A 7 17.23 30.96 5.23
C MET A 7 17.56 30.75 3.73
N PHE A 8 16.54 30.71 2.86
CA PHE A 8 16.73 30.52 1.41
C PHE A 8 16.87 31.82 0.60
N ASN A 9 16.74 32.99 1.24
CA ASN A 9 16.78 34.31 0.58
C ASN A 9 18.11 35.05 0.78
N LYS A 10 19.25 34.37 0.60
CA LYS A 10 20.55 35.08 0.48
C LYS A 10 20.78 35.51 -0.97
N LYS A 11 20.85 36.83 -1.20
CA LYS A 11 21.29 37.42 -2.47
C LYS A 11 22.73 36.98 -2.76
N GLY A 12 22.93 36.23 -3.85
CA GLY A 12 24.26 35.85 -4.34
C GLY A 12 24.45 34.35 -4.66
N VAL A 13 23.50 33.47 -4.32
CA VAL A 13 23.58 32.05 -4.69
C VAL A 13 22.89 31.85 -6.03
N SER A 14 23.67 31.51 -7.06
CA SER A 14 23.16 31.10 -8.38
C SER A 14 22.21 29.91 -8.21
N SER A 15 20.94 30.10 -8.51
CA SER A 15 19.91 29.06 -8.55
C SER A 15 20.00 28.23 -9.85
N GLN A 16 21.21 27.88 -10.29
CA GLN A 16 21.35 26.86 -11.32
C GLN A 16 21.29 25.50 -10.63
N ALA A 17 20.16 24.82 -10.82
CA ALA A 17 20.01 23.42 -10.48
C ALA A 17 21.19 22.63 -11.07
N VAL A 18 21.96 21.99 -10.20
CA VAL A 18 23.13 21.18 -10.55
C VAL A 18 22.72 20.18 -11.63
N ARG A 19 23.32 20.31 -12.82
CA ARG A 19 23.09 19.37 -13.93
C ARG A 19 23.75 18.04 -13.59
N LYS A 20 22.99 16.96 -13.75
CA LYS A 20 23.44 15.57 -13.61
C LYS A 20 24.68 15.36 -14.50
N GLY A 21 25.85 15.22 -13.89
CA GLY A 21 27.13 15.01 -14.59
C GLY A 21 28.30 15.89 -14.15
N GLN A 22 28.06 16.96 -13.38
CA GLN A 22 29.14 17.78 -12.80
C GLN A 22 29.46 17.25 -11.39
N LYS A 23 30.54 16.48 -11.30
CA LYS A 23 31.01 15.86 -10.06
C LYS A 23 32.33 16.57 -9.71
N ASP A 24 32.22 17.77 -9.15
CA ASP A 24 33.37 18.53 -8.67
C ASP A 24 33.78 17.97 -7.30
N PHE A 25 34.83 17.13 -7.30
CA PHE A 25 35.43 16.52 -6.11
C PHE A 25 36.78 17.13 -5.73
N GLU A 26 37.06 18.34 -6.19
CA GLU A 26 38.25 19.03 -5.68
C GLU A 26 37.93 19.62 -4.32
N SER A 27 38.79 19.32 -3.34
CA SER A 27 38.74 19.92 -2.00
C SER A 27 39.06 21.42 -2.12
N HIS A 28 38.07 22.23 -2.44
CA HIS A 28 38.22 23.68 -2.33
C HIS A 28 38.56 23.99 -0.86
N GLY A 29 39.53 24.90 -0.63
CA GLY A 29 40.00 25.30 0.71
C GLY A 29 38.97 26.02 1.58
N THR A 30 37.68 25.91 1.26
CA THR A 30 36.56 26.44 2.03
C THR A 30 35.90 25.27 2.78
N ARG A 31 35.97 25.30 4.11
CA ARG A 31 35.31 24.32 5.00
C ARG A 31 33.78 24.33 4.93
N ALA A 32 33.17 25.12 4.04
CA ALA A 32 31.72 25.31 3.97
C ALA A 32 30.91 24.01 3.79
N GLN A 33 31.44 23.00 3.07
CA GLN A 33 30.78 21.71 2.93
C GLN A 33 30.90 20.86 4.20
N GLU A 34 32.07 20.90 4.86
CA GLU A 34 32.34 20.21 6.12
C GLU A 34 31.50 20.82 7.25
N ASP A 35 31.51 22.16 7.36
CA ASP A 35 30.69 22.91 8.31
C ASP A 35 29.19 22.63 8.09
N ALA A 36 28.72 22.57 6.84
CA ALA A 36 27.33 22.25 6.54
C ALA A 36 26.96 20.81 6.94
N LEU A 37 27.88 19.87 6.74
CA LEU A 37 27.70 18.47 7.12
C LEU A 37 27.73 18.29 8.65
N GLU A 38 28.62 18.99 9.34
CA GLU A 38 28.73 18.99 10.80
C GLU A 38 27.52 19.67 11.45
N THR A 39 27.06 20.79 10.89
CA THR A 39 25.79 21.44 11.30
C THR A 39 24.62 20.48 11.12
N SER A 40 24.56 19.76 9.98
CA SER A 40 23.52 18.76 9.75
C SER A 40 23.59 17.61 10.77
N ARG A 41 24.79 17.18 11.18
CA ARG A 41 24.97 16.14 12.21
C ARG A 41 24.48 16.63 13.57
N GLN A 42 24.87 17.83 13.99
CA GLN A 42 24.45 18.42 15.26
C GLN A 42 22.93 18.61 15.34
N VAL A 43 22.30 19.09 14.26
CA VAL A 43 20.83 19.22 14.20
C VAL A 43 20.15 17.85 14.32
N ILE A 44 20.70 16.82 13.69
CA ILE A 44 20.19 15.45 13.82
C ILE A 44 20.35 14.96 15.26
N GLU A 45 21.52 15.15 15.87
CA GLU A 45 21.78 14.77 17.25
C GLU A 45 20.84 15.47 18.23
N GLU A 46 20.67 16.80 18.10
CA GLU A 46 19.74 17.58 18.92
C GLU A 46 18.29 17.06 18.79
N VAL A 47 17.83 16.83 17.55
CA VAL A 47 16.48 16.29 17.28
C VAL A 47 16.31 14.88 17.83
N LEU A 48 17.36 14.04 17.80
CA LEU A 48 17.33 12.69 18.34
C LEU A 48 17.45 12.66 19.87
N SER A 49 18.14 13.64 20.45
CA SER A 49 18.32 13.76 21.91
C SER A 49 17.04 14.18 22.64
N TYR A 50 16.11 14.81 21.92
CA TYR A 50 14.83 15.21 22.50
C TYR A 50 14.00 14.00 22.96
N THR A 51 13.74 13.91 24.26
CA THR A 51 12.84 12.90 24.83
C THR A 51 11.43 13.14 24.32
N ARG A 52 10.93 12.24 23.46
CA ARG A 52 9.56 12.30 22.98
C ARG A 52 8.62 11.97 24.13
N VAL A 53 7.97 13.00 24.67
CA VAL A 53 6.89 12.85 25.65
C VAL A 53 5.57 12.61 24.90
N HIS A 54 4.68 11.83 25.50
CA HIS A 54 3.31 11.66 25.02
C HIS A 54 2.64 13.03 24.84
N ARG A 55 1.90 13.21 23.73
CA ARG A 55 1.09 14.43 23.52
C ARG A 55 -0.11 14.41 24.46
N ASP A 56 -0.79 15.55 24.64
CA ASP A 56 -1.99 15.73 25.50
C ASP A 56 -3.11 14.68 25.31
N THR A 57 -3.12 13.92 24.21
CA THR A 57 -4.04 12.80 23.99
C THR A 57 -3.27 11.53 23.63
N TRP A 58 -3.03 10.68 24.62
CA TRP A 58 -2.44 9.35 24.47
C TRP A 58 -3.40 8.26 24.95
N SER A 59 -3.13 7.04 24.50
CA SER A 59 -3.89 5.83 24.87
C SER A 59 -2.93 4.87 25.58
N LYS A 60 -3.38 4.19 26.63
CA LYS A 60 -2.61 3.15 27.31
C LYS A 60 -2.83 1.81 26.61
N GLY A 61 -1.75 1.08 26.35
CA GLY A 61 -1.80 -0.25 25.75
C GLY A 61 -0.88 -1.24 26.45
N TRP A 62 -1.30 -2.49 26.50
CA TRP A 62 -0.64 -3.57 27.21
C TRP A 62 -0.15 -4.65 26.25
N TYR A 63 1.10 -5.09 26.42
CA TYR A 63 1.70 -6.12 25.59
C TYR A 63 1.35 -7.53 26.09
N PHE A 64 0.55 -8.26 25.31
CA PHE A 64 0.11 -9.63 25.57
C PHE A 64 0.26 -10.49 24.29
N PRO A 65 1.47 -10.97 23.97
CA PRO A 65 1.74 -11.69 22.73
C PRO A 65 1.09 -13.08 22.65
N ASP A 66 0.92 -13.75 23.80
CA ASP A 66 0.46 -15.14 23.85
C ASP A 66 -1.05 -15.31 24.00
N TYR A 67 -1.78 -14.23 24.31
CA TYR A 67 -3.21 -14.29 24.60
C TYR A 67 -4.04 -14.86 23.45
N TRP A 68 -4.01 -14.27 22.26
CA TRP A 68 -4.79 -14.75 21.11
C TRP A 68 -4.41 -16.14 20.62
N PRO A 69 -3.12 -16.48 20.49
CA PRO A 69 -2.69 -17.81 20.11
C PRO A 69 -3.22 -18.90 21.04
N GLU A 70 -3.05 -18.72 22.35
CA GLU A 70 -3.55 -19.66 23.36
C GLU A 70 -5.07 -19.72 23.34
N THR A 71 -5.71 -18.55 23.25
CA THR A 71 -7.19 -18.44 23.22
C THR A 71 -7.79 -19.09 21.97
N LEU A 72 -7.16 -18.97 20.80
CA LEU A 72 -7.65 -19.60 19.58
C LEU A 72 -7.34 -21.09 19.57
N GLN A 73 -6.20 -21.51 20.12
CA GLN A 73 -5.88 -22.93 20.28
C GLN A 73 -6.90 -23.62 21.21
N THR A 74 -7.24 -23.03 22.35
CA THR A 74 -8.23 -23.62 23.26
C THR A 74 -9.62 -23.70 22.64
N ILE A 75 -10.03 -22.69 21.85
CA ILE A 75 -11.27 -22.74 21.06
C ILE A 75 -11.22 -23.85 20.01
N GLU A 76 -10.11 -23.98 19.27
CA GLU A 76 -9.91 -25.03 18.27
C GLU A 76 -9.98 -26.44 18.91
N GLU A 77 -9.48 -26.60 20.13
CA GLU A 77 -9.52 -27.83 20.93
C GLU A 77 -10.90 -28.14 21.54
N GLY A 78 -11.88 -27.23 21.39
CA GLY A 78 -13.28 -27.45 21.75
C GLY A 78 -13.78 -26.65 22.95
N ASP A 79 -12.96 -25.76 23.53
CA ASP A 79 -13.41 -24.87 24.59
C ASP A 79 -14.26 -23.71 24.03
N THR A 80 -15.57 -23.95 24.02
CA THR A 80 -16.56 -22.93 23.62
C THR A 80 -16.97 -21.99 24.75
N SER A 81 -16.37 -22.12 25.94
CA SER A 81 -16.66 -21.24 27.06
C SER A 81 -16.28 -19.79 26.71
N GLY A 82 -17.25 -18.88 26.80
CA GLY A 82 -17.07 -17.48 26.43
C GLY A 82 -17.21 -17.15 24.93
N LEU A 83 -17.60 -18.09 24.07
CA LEU A 83 -18.11 -17.74 22.73
C LEU A 83 -19.55 -17.22 22.82
N ALA A 84 -19.86 -16.20 22.04
CA ALA A 84 -21.17 -15.56 22.05
C ALA A 84 -22.31 -16.52 21.70
N LYS A 85 -22.02 -17.46 20.79
CA LYS A 85 -22.86 -18.58 20.39
C LYS A 85 -21.93 -19.74 19.97
N PRO A 86 -22.00 -20.92 20.61
CA PRO A 86 -21.07 -22.02 20.35
C PRO A 86 -21.20 -22.62 18.94
N GLU A 87 -22.39 -22.53 18.33
CA GLU A 87 -22.68 -22.99 16.96
C GLU A 87 -21.89 -22.23 15.87
N TYR A 88 -21.37 -21.05 16.20
CA TYR A 88 -20.70 -20.13 15.28
C TYR A 88 -19.19 -20.26 15.27
N LEU A 89 -18.62 -21.32 15.88
CA LEU A 89 -17.17 -21.53 15.93
C LEU A 89 -16.52 -21.46 14.54
N ARG A 90 -17.14 -22.08 13.53
CA ARG A 90 -16.61 -22.04 12.15
C ARG A 90 -16.59 -20.62 11.57
N GLU A 91 -17.65 -19.84 11.80
CA GLU A 91 -17.74 -18.45 11.35
C GLU A 91 -16.73 -17.57 12.11
N PHE A 92 -16.59 -17.75 13.42
CA PHE A 92 -15.60 -17.05 14.23
C PHE A 92 -14.17 -17.34 13.78
N MET A 93 -13.84 -18.60 13.49
CA MET A 93 -12.52 -18.97 12.96
C MET A 93 -12.28 -18.41 11.56
N ALA A 94 -13.31 -18.41 10.70
CA ALA A 94 -13.23 -17.82 9.37
C ALA A 94 -13.06 -16.29 9.40
N GLU A 95 -13.65 -15.60 10.39
CA GLU A 95 -13.49 -14.15 10.58
C GLU A 95 -12.13 -13.78 11.19
N THR A 96 -11.59 -14.60 12.09
CA THR A 96 -10.37 -14.29 12.86
C THR A 96 -9.07 -14.45 12.07
N GLY A 97 -9.04 -15.37 11.09
CA GLY A 97 -7.89 -15.58 10.21
C GLY A 97 -7.53 -14.32 9.38
N PRO A 98 -8.43 -13.80 8.54
CA PRO A 98 -8.17 -12.65 7.68
C PRO A 98 -7.82 -11.35 8.42
N ILE A 99 -8.22 -11.22 9.70
CA ILE A 99 -7.91 -10.05 10.53
C ILE A 99 -6.64 -10.20 11.37
N TYR A 100 -5.92 -11.31 11.19
CA TYR A 100 -4.67 -11.63 11.87
C TYR A 100 -4.81 -11.68 13.39
N ALA A 101 -5.86 -12.31 13.90
CA ALA A 101 -6.13 -12.35 15.34
C ALA A 101 -4.95 -12.92 16.14
N LYS A 102 -4.33 -14.02 15.67
CA LYS A 102 -3.15 -14.64 16.30
C LYS A 102 -2.01 -13.63 16.46
N GLU A 103 -1.80 -12.74 15.49
CA GLU A 103 -0.65 -11.83 15.43
C GLU A 103 -0.83 -10.50 16.15
N ARG A 104 -2.01 -10.27 16.74
CA ARG A 104 -2.27 -9.05 17.51
C ARG A 104 -1.75 -9.22 18.92
N VAL A 105 -0.85 -8.33 19.32
CA VAL A 105 -0.06 -8.48 20.54
C VAL A 105 -0.24 -7.36 21.54
N VAL A 106 -0.89 -6.26 21.15
CA VAL A 106 -1.15 -5.14 22.08
C VAL A 106 -2.64 -4.90 22.18
N VAL A 107 -3.17 -4.96 23.40
CA VAL A 107 -4.54 -4.52 23.70
C VAL A 107 -4.52 -3.08 24.17
N VAL A 108 -5.47 -2.26 23.71
CA VAL A 108 -5.59 -0.85 24.07
C VAL A 108 -6.81 -0.67 24.97
N GLU A 109 -6.64 0.06 26.07
CA GLU A 109 -7.74 0.37 27.00
C GLU A 109 -8.83 1.17 26.29
N ASP A 110 -8.47 2.34 25.76
CA ASP A 110 -9.30 3.19 24.92
C ASP A 110 -8.43 3.90 23.88
N LEU A 111 -8.62 3.59 22.59
CA LEU A 111 -7.87 4.23 21.52
C LEU A 111 -8.50 5.58 21.17
N LYS A 112 -7.83 6.67 21.58
CA LYS A 112 -8.29 8.04 21.33
C LYS A 112 -7.87 8.54 19.94
N GLY A 113 -8.70 9.41 19.36
CA GLY A 113 -8.36 10.16 18.15
C GLY A 113 -8.67 9.47 16.80
N PRO A 114 -8.28 10.09 15.68
CA PRO A 114 -8.69 9.65 14.34
C PRO A 114 -8.08 8.30 13.92
N GLN A 115 -7.00 7.86 14.59
CA GLN A 115 -6.33 6.60 14.27
C GLN A 115 -7.21 5.38 14.56
N ALA A 116 -8.12 5.47 15.55
CA ALA A 116 -9.05 4.40 15.92
C ALA A 116 -9.98 3.94 14.78
N LYS A 117 -10.19 4.78 13.75
CA LYS A 117 -10.99 4.41 12.58
C LYS A 117 -10.22 3.53 11.58
N SER A 118 -8.89 3.56 11.64
CA SER A 118 -7.98 3.06 10.60
C SER A 118 -6.98 2.02 11.07
N MET A 119 -6.86 1.80 12.38
CA MET A 119 -5.87 0.90 13.01
C MET A 119 -6.54 0.01 14.04
N GLY A 120 -6.00 -1.20 14.20
CA GLY A 120 -6.47 -2.17 15.17
C GLY A 120 -7.78 -2.84 14.78
N ARG A 121 -8.13 -3.89 15.53
CA ARG A 121 -9.37 -4.64 15.39
C ARG A 121 -9.94 -4.97 16.75
N VAL A 122 -11.25 -4.85 16.87
CA VAL A 122 -12.00 -5.47 17.95
C VAL A 122 -12.39 -6.87 17.48
N ILE A 123 -11.92 -7.90 18.16
CA ILE A 123 -12.27 -9.28 17.85
C ILE A 123 -13.64 -9.56 18.48
N ARG A 124 -14.62 -9.75 17.61
CA ARG A 124 -16.03 -9.96 17.98
C ARG A 124 -16.29 -11.43 18.27
N GLY A 125 -17.42 -11.73 18.90
CA GLY A 125 -17.83 -13.12 19.15
C GLY A 125 -17.35 -13.69 20.49
N LEU A 126 -16.58 -12.93 21.27
CA LEU A 126 -16.27 -13.27 22.66
C LEU A 126 -17.27 -12.64 23.64
N LYS A 127 -17.52 -13.31 24.76
CA LYS A 127 -18.34 -12.90 25.91
C LYS A 127 -17.62 -13.21 27.23
N ALA A 128 -18.17 -12.70 28.33
CA ALA A 128 -17.80 -13.15 29.68
C ALA A 128 -17.84 -14.70 29.74
N PRO A 129 -16.89 -15.36 30.44
CA PRO A 129 -15.94 -14.81 31.41
C PRO A 129 -14.58 -14.38 30.81
N ARG A 130 -14.47 -14.18 29.49
CA ARG A 130 -13.17 -13.81 28.89
C ARG A 130 -12.80 -12.35 29.19
N PRO A 131 -11.50 -12.05 29.40
CA PRO A 131 -11.04 -10.69 29.63
C PRO A 131 -10.96 -9.89 28.32
N ALA A 132 -10.81 -8.56 28.45
CA ALA A 132 -10.64 -7.64 27.32
C ALA A 132 -11.72 -7.76 26.21
N VAL A 133 -12.94 -8.19 26.56
CA VAL A 133 -14.06 -8.32 25.62
C VAL A 133 -14.42 -6.94 25.05
N GLY A 134 -14.50 -6.84 23.73
CA GLY A 134 -14.81 -5.58 23.05
C GLY A 134 -13.64 -4.58 22.99
N LYS A 135 -12.47 -4.91 23.54
CA LYS A 135 -11.28 -4.08 23.46
C LYS A 135 -10.59 -4.18 22.10
N LEU A 136 -9.85 -3.13 21.75
CA LEU A 136 -9.17 -3.01 20.47
C LEU A 136 -7.76 -3.57 20.58
N TRP A 137 -7.40 -4.41 19.61
CA TRP A 137 -6.10 -5.08 19.54
C TRP A 137 -5.31 -4.61 18.32
N LEU A 138 -4.02 -4.35 18.51
CA LEU A 138 -3.08 -3.84 17.52
C LEU A 138 -2.10 -4.92 17.08
N LEU A 139 -1.75 -4.90 15.80
CA LEU A 139 -0.59 -5.60 15.25
C LEU A 139 0.73 -4.92 15.69
N PRO A 140 1.87 -5.61 15.65
CA PRO A 140 3.17 -5.06 16.08
C PRO A 140 3.54 -3.76 15.34
N GLU A 141 3.32 -3.67 14.02
CA GLU A 141 3.58 -2.46 13.24
C GLU A 141 2.63 -1.31 13.59
N GLU A 142 1.37 -1.62 13.95
CA GLU A 142 0.38 -0.63 14.34
C GLU A 142 0.76 -0.04 15.70
N ALA A 143 1.11 -0.90 16.66
CA ALA A 143 1.58 -0.50 17.97
C ALA A 143 2.87 0.33 17.87
N LEU A 144 3.89 -0.18 17.18
CA LEU A 144 5.18 0.51 17.03
C LEU A 144 5.02 1.89 16.39
N PHE A 145 4.17 2.01 15.37
CA PHE A 145 3.88 3.29 14.73
C PHE A 145 3.22 4.29 15.68
N LEU A 146 2.31 3.84 16.55
CA LEU A 146 1.67 4.73 17.53
C LEU A 146 2.62 5.13 18.66
N VAL A 147 3.51 4.23 19.11
CA VAL A 147 4.57 4.53 20.07
C VAL A 147 5.53 5.58 19.48
N GLU A 148 5.99 5.40 18.24
CA GLU A 148 6.85 6.38 17.57
C GLU A 148 6.24 7.78 17.47
N ARG A 149 4.92 7.82 17.26
CA ARG A 149 4.16 9.06 17.16
C ARG A 149 3.90 9.70 18.52
N GLY A 150 4.10 8.98 19.62
CA GLY A 150 3.77 9.41 20.97
C GLY A 150 2.27 9.44 21.26
N SER A 151 1.48 8.61 20.56
CA SER A 151 0.02 8.50 20.73
C SER A 151 -0.40 7.24 21.50
N LEU A 152 0.51 6.29 21.68
CA LEU A 152 0.34 5.09 22.49
C LEU A 152 1.45 5.07 23.55
N ASP A 153 1.05 4.89 24.80
CA ASP A 153 1.94 4.53 25.88
C ASP A 153 1.84 3.02 26.11
N LEU A 154 2.95 2.31 25.89
CA LEU A 154 3.00 0.86 25.80
C LEU A 154 3.57 0.29 27.10
N TRP A 155 2.89 -0.68 27.69
CA TRP A 155 3.23 -1.23 29.00
C TRP A 155 3.52 -2.72 28.93
N TRP A 156 4.54 -3.13 29.68
CA TRP A 156 4.81 -4.53 30.00
C TRP A 156 4.00 -4.95 31.24
N PRO A 157 3.14 -5.97 31.16
CA PRO A 157 2.32 -6.39 32.29
C PRO A 157 3.09 -7.26 33.29
N PHE A 158 2.81 -7.07 34.59
CA PHE A 158 3.20 -7.99 35.66
C PHE A 158 2.05 -8.88 36.12
N ARG A 159 0.81 -8.46 35.89
CA ARG A 159 -0.42 -9.20 36.18
C ARG A 159 -0.99 -9.83 34.91
N GLU A 160 -1.89 -10.80 35.07
CA GLU A 160 -2.53 -11.42 33.93
C GLU A 160 -3.59 -10.49 33.30
N LEU A 161 -3.92 -10.72 32.03
CA LEU A 161 -4.86 -9.86 31.30
C LEU A 161 -6.23 -9.74 32.00
N ARG A 162 -6.67 -10.77 32.71
CA ARG A 162 -7.93 -10.76 33.48
C ARG A 162 -7.91 -9.83 34.70
N ASP A 163 -6.74 -9.56 35.26
CA ASP A 163 -6.58 -8.67 36.40
C ASP A 163 -6.49 -7.21 35.93
N ILE A 164 -5.87 -6.99 34.76
CA ILE A 164 -5.71 -5.66 34.16
C ILE A 164 -6.99 -5.20 33.45
N LEU A 165 -7.61 -6.10 32.67
CA LEU A 165 -8.81 -5.82 31.87
C LEU A 165 -9.89 -6.88 32.15
N PRO A 166 -10.55 -6.79 33.32
CA PRO A 166 -11.51 -7.79 33.76
C PRO A 166 -12.74 -7.88 32.84
N PRO A 167 -13.42 -9.04 32.81
CA PRO A 167 -14.67 -9.20 32.06
C PRO A 167 -15.74 -8.22 32.57
N PRO A 168 -16.62 -7.70 31.68
CA PRO A 168 -17.58 -6.66 32.02
C PRO A 168 -18.64 -7.06 33.07
N GLU A 169 -18.80 -8.35 33.36
CA GLU A 169 -19.78 -8.90 34.32
C GLU A 169 -19.13 -9.36 35.65
N SER A 170 -17.83 -9.13 35.84
CA SER A 170 -17.12 -9.49 37.06
C SER A 170 -17.16 -8.37 38.11
N LYS A 171 -17.22 -8.70 39.40
CA LYS A 171 -17.23 -7.72 40.51
C LYS A 171 -16.04 -6.72 40.47
N ALA A 172 -14.92 -7.10 39.84
CA ALA A 172 -13.77 -6.23 39.62
C ALA A 172 -14.04 -5.10 38.60
N ALA A 173 -14.96 -5.30 37.65
CA ALA A 173 -15.40 -4.25 36.73
C ALA A 173 -16.28 -3.20 37.43
N GLU A 174 -16.98 -3.57 38.52
CA GLU A 174 -17.75 -2.64 39.34
C GLU A 174 -16.83 -1.73 40.16
N GLU A 175 -15.71 -2.23 40.68
CA GLU A 175 -14.72 -1.42 41.42
C GLU A 175 -14.02 -0.38 40.53
N TYR A 176 -13.80 -0.69 39.25
CA TYR A 176 -13.30 0.28 38.25
C TYR A 176 -14.34 1.31 37.77
N VAL A 177 -15.65 1.07 38.00
CA VAL A 177 -16.74 1.92 37.50
C VAL A 177 -17.47 2.70 38.62
N HIS A 178 -17.30 2.32 39.89
CA HIS A 178 -18.06 2.89 41.02
C HIS A 178 -17.44 4.07 41.79
N ASP A 179 -16.47 4.81 41.22
CA ASP A 179 -16.16 6.16 41.73
C ASP A 179 -16.65 7.28 40.79
N PRO A 180 -17.96 7.55 40.70
CA PRO A 180 -18.51 8.66 39.94
C PRO A 180 -18.39 10.01 40.67
N GLU A 181 -17.86 10.06 41.90
CA GLU A 181 -17.62 11.31 42.64
C GLU A 181 -16.21 11.88 42.39
N GLN A 182 -15.22 11.06 42.04
CA GLN A 182 -13.92 11.56 41.57
C GLN A 182 -13.94 12.10 40.12
N ALA A 183 -14.89 11.67 39.29
CA ALA A 183 -14.95 12.08 37.88
C ALA A 183 -15.54 13.49 37.62
N LYS A 184 -16.12 14.15 38.64
CA LYS A 184 -16.75 15.48 38.49
C LYS A 184 -16.26 16.55 39.46
N ALA A 185 -15.34 16.23 40.35
CA ALA A 185 -14.68 17.18 41.24
C ALA A 185 -13.15 17.04 41.14
N ALA A 186 -12.59 17.31 39.96
CA ALA A 186 -11.17 17.60 39.84
C ALA A 186 -10.97 19.12 39.91
N PRO A 187 -10.66 19.71 41.07
CA PRO A 187 -9.74 20.83 41.06
C PRO A 187 -8.39 20.27 40.60
N GLU A 188 -7.62 21.08 39.87
CA GLU A 188 -6.24 20.79 39.46
C GLU A 188 -5.45 20.24 40.67
N LYS A 189 -5.31 18.92 40.76
CA LYS A 189 -4.47 18.28 41.79
C LYS A 189 -3.06 18.24 41.23
N GLU A 190 -2.20 19.03 41.86
CA GLU A 190 -0.76 19.00 41.68
C GLU A 190 -0.26 17.56 41.84
N ALA A 191 0.64 17.17 40.92
CA ALA A 191 1.30 15.89 40.90
C ALA A 191 2.16 15.71 42.17
N GLY A 192 1.69 14.90 43.10
CA GLY A 192 2.47 14.47 44.24
C GLY A 192 1.73 13.38 45.01
N GLU A 193 2.37 12.20 45.11
CA GLU A 193 2.14 11.14 46.11
C GLU A 193 1.24 9.92 45.79
N ASP A 194 0.83 9.66 44.53
CA ASP A 194 0.17 8.40 44.12
C ASP A 194 0.94 7.61 43.03
N SER A 195 2.29 7.68 42.99
CA SER A 195 3.07 7.09 41.89
C SER A 195 3.36 5.59 42.02
N ASP A 196 3.24 5.00 43.21
CA ASP A 196 3.80 3.67 43.46
C ASP A 196 2.84 2.53 43.08
N ASP A 197 1.53 2.78 43.07
CA ASP A 197 0.51 1.76 42.80
C ASP A 197 0.37 1.41 41.30
N GLU A 198 0.63 2.36 40.39
CA GLU A 198 0.49 2.11 38.93
C GLU A 198 1.55 1.12 38.42
N PHE A 199 2.75 1.16 39.01
CA PHE A 199 3.86 0.26 38.67
C PHE A 199 3.70 -1.15 39.22
N GLU A 200 2.73 -1.39 40.13
CA GLU A 200 2.42 -2.75 40.57
C GLU A 200 1.82 -3.62 39.46
N THR A 201 1.12 -2.98 38.51
CA THR A 201 0.42 -3.68 37.43
C THR A 201 1.34 -3.94 36.23
N GLY A 202 2.38 -3.11 36.05
CA GLY A 202 3.37 -3.26 35.00
C GLY A 202 4.32 -2.06 34.91
N VAL A 203 5.14 -2.04 33.86
CA VAL A 203 6.13 -0.97 33.63
C VAL A 203 6.03 -0.44 32.20
N PRO A 204 6.12 0.89 31.99
CA PRO A 204 6.14 1.48 30.65
C PRO A 204 7.38 1.03 29.86
N LEU A 205 7.15 0.66 28.61
CA LEU A 205 8.17 0.24 27.66
C LEU A 205 8.73 1.44 26.92
N SER A 206 10.05 1.53 26.87
CA SER A 206 10.73 2.52 26.04
C SER A 206 10.51 2.24 24.55
N LEU A 207 10.73 3.26 23.71
CA LEU A 207 10.70 3.08 22.26
C LEU A 207 11.69 2.00 21.80
N GLN A 208 12.88 1.95 22.41
CA GLN A 208 13.89 0.92 22.12
C GLN A 208 13.40 -0.47 22.49
N ALA A 209 12.72 -0.62 23.63
CA ALA A 209 12.12 -1.88 24.04
C ALA A 209 11.01 -2.31 23.07
N ALA A 210 10.14 -1.38 22.65
CA ALA A 210 9.12 -1.67 21.63
C ALA A 210 9.73 -2.15 20.30
N TYR A 211 10.82 -1.51 19.85
CA TYR A 211 11.57 -1.97 18.68
C TYR A 211 12.14 -3.38 18.86
N ALA A 212 12.71 -3.68 20.03
CA ALA A 212 13.27 -5.00 20.32
C ALA A 212 12.19 -6.10 20.39
N LEU A 213 10.99 -5.77 20.86
CA LEU A 213 9.87 -6.71 20.95
C LEU A 213 9.20 -6.96 19.60
N PHE A 214 9.02 -5.93 18.78
CA PHE A 214 8.22 -6.01 17.56
C PHE A 214 9.03 -6.24 16.28
N ILE A 215 10.32 -5.89 16.24
CA ILE A 215 11.15 -6.09 15.05
C ILE A 215 11.90 -7.42 15.14
N GLY A 216 11.84 -8.22 14.07
CA GLY A 216 12.54 -9.50 13.96
C GLY A 216 12.68 -9.95 12.51
N MET A 217 12.97 -11.23 12.30
CA MET A 217 13.04 -11.82 10.97
C MET A 217 11.66 -12.28 10.47
N ASP A 218 11.54 -12.49 9.16
CA ASP A 218 10.32 -13.05 8.58
C ASP A 218 10.07 -14.46 9.13
N GLY A 219 8.81 -14.75 9.46
CA GLY A 219 8.41 -16.00 10.11
C GLY A 219 8.59 -16.02 11.63
N GLU A 220 9.27 -15.03 12.23
CA GLU A 220 9.29 -14.93 13.69
C GLU A 220 7.91 -14.56 14.24
N ARG A 221 7.47 -15.36 15.21
CA ARG A 221 6.21 -15.21 15.90
C ARG A 221 6.09 -13.79 16.48
N TRP A 222 5.01 -13.09 16.18
CA TRP A 222 4.66 -11.75 16.73
C TRP A 222 5.53 -10.59 16.29
N LYS A 223 6.37 -10.78 15.28
CA LYS A 223 7.29 -9.75 14.81
C LYS A 223 7.02 -9.35 13.37
N ILE A 224 7.59 -8.23 13.00
CA ILE A 224 7.63 -7.72 11.64
C ILE A 224 9.08 -7.38 11.28
N THR A 225 9.48 -7.60 10.04
CA THR A 225 10.80 -7.17 9.60
C THR A 225 10.90 -5.66 9.55
N LEU A 226 12.12 -5.15 9.79
CA LEU A 226 12.39 -3.72 9.73
C LEU A 226 12.00 -3.11 8.37
N PRO A 227 12.31 -3.72 7.20
CA PRO A 227 11.88 -3.20 5.91
C PRO A 227 10.35 -3.12 5.78
N LYS A 228 9.61 -4.17 6.18
CA LYS A 228 8.14 -4.17 6.14
C LYS A 228 7.57 -3.04 7.01
N TYR A 229 8.12 -2.83 8.19
CA TYR A 229 7.74 -1.71 9.07
C TYR A 229 8.09 -0.33 8.50
N GLN A 230 9.25 -0.17 7.86
CA GLN A 230 9.64 1.10 7.22
C GLN A 230 8.68 1.47 6.08
N VAL A 231 8.25 0.50 5.28
CA VAL A 231 7.22 0.71 4.25
C VAL A 231 5.89 1.10 4.87
N TYR A 232 5.45 0.39 5.91
CA TYR A 232 4.23 0.69 6.64
C TYR A 232 4.22 2.13 7.18
N SER A 233 5.23 2.48 8.00
CA SER A 233 5.34 3.80 8.61
C SER A 233 5.44 4.92 7.56
N HIS A 234 6.18 4.70 6.47
CA HIS A 234 6.28 5.65 5.35
C HIS A 234 4.89 5.92 4.71
N LEU A 235 4.15 4.87 4.36
CA LEU A 235 2.82 5.00 3.74
C LEU A 235 1.79 5.62 4.69
N ARG A 236 1.84 5.26 5.98
CA ARG A 236 0.96 5.86 7.00
C ARG A 236 1.24 7.34 7.21
N ARG A 237 2.51 7.76 7.21
CA ARG A 237 2.88 9.20 7.29
C ARG A 237 2.41 9.99 6.07
N LEU A 238 2.34 9.36 4.90
CA LEU A 238 1.77 9.94 3.67
C LEU A 238 0.22 9.99 3.68
N GLY A 239 -0.43 9.41 4.69
CA GLY A 239 -1.88 9.42 4.85
C GLY A 239 -2.61 8.29 4.12
N TYR A 240 -1.90 7.26 3.65
CA TYR A 240 -2.54 6.07 3.10
C TYR A 240 -3.13 5.19 4.21
N TYR A 241 -4.19 4.46 3.85
CA TYR A 241 -4.66 3.34 4.66
C TYR A 241 -3.88 2.09 4.24
N VAL A 242 -3.33 1.37 5.22
CA VAL A 242 -2.43 0.23 5.00
C VAL A 242 -2.87 -0.90 5.90
N GLN A 243 -3.02 -2.11 5.34
CA GLN A 243 -3.29 -3.34 6.10
C GLN A 243 -2.47 -4.49 5.53
N ARG A 244 -2.18 -5.50 6.37
CA ARG A 244 -1.60 -6.76 5.92
C ARG A 244 -2.53 -7.42 4.89
N ALA A 245 -1.95 -7.94 3.81
CA ALA A 245 -2.67 -8.70 2.81
C ALA A 245 -3.00 -10.08 3.38
N PRO A 246 -4.29 -10.50 3.48
CA PRO A 246 -4.71 -11.72 4.19
C PRO A 246 -3.86 -12.95 3.88
N PRO A 247 -3.59 -13.83 4.88
CA PRO A 247 -2.73 -14.98 4.68
C PRO A 247 -3.41 -15.92 3.69
N ASP A 248 -2.79 -16.07 2.51
CA ASP A 248 -3.27 -16.82 1.35
C ASP A 248 -4.80 -16.88 1.27
N ALA A 249 -5.41 -15.73 0.96
CA ALA A 249 -6.66 -15.75 0.23
C ALA A 249 -6.36 -16.31 -1.17
N ALA A 250 -6.18 -17.63 -1.25
CA ALA A 250 -6.73 -18.40 -2.35
C ALA A 250 -8.25 -18.30 -2.25
N ASP A 251 -8.79 -17.08 -2.33
CA ASP A 251 -10.10 -16.89 -2.90
C ASP A 251 -9.84 -17.16 -4.39
N PRO A 252 -10.26 -18.32 -4.94
CA PRO A 252 -10.51 -18.33 -6.36
C PRO A 252 -11.56 -17.25 -6.56
N ALA A 253 -11.13 -16.07 -7.03
CA ALA A 253 -12.03 -15.19 -7.74
C ALA A 253 -12.82 -16.12 -8.68
N PRO A 254 -14.16 -16.11 -8.66
CA PRO A 254 -14.97 -17.08 -9.38
C PRO A 254 -14.37 -17.17 -10.78
N GLN A 255 -13.85 -18.35 -11.13
CA GLN A 255 -13.20 -18.54 -12.42
C GLN A 255 -14.15 -17.95 -13.44
N PRO A 256 -13.75 -16.92 -14.21
CA PRO A 256 -14.62 -16.45 -15.26
C PRO A 256 -14.83 -17.66 -16.16
N GLU A 257 -16.08 -18.15 -16.22
CA GLU A 257 -16.42 -19.23 -17.13
C GLU A 257 -15.79 -18.86 -18.48
N PRO A 258 -15.03 -19.76 -19.12
CA PRO A 258 -14.40 -19.46 -20.39
C PRO A 258 -15.51 -18.91 -21.29
N ALA A 259 -15.31 -17.68 -21.79
CA ALA A 259 -16.34 -16.99 -22.56
C ALA A 259 -16.87 -17.96 -23.61
N ARG A 260 -18.13 -18.42 -23.44
CA ARG A 260 -18.72 -19.42 -24.33
C ARG A 260 -18.68 -18.83 -25.72
N LYS A 261 -17.89 -19.41 -26.61
CA LYS A 261 -17.81 -18.97 -28.00
C LYS A 261 -19.22 -19.05 -28.57
N SER A 262 -19.80 -17.90 -28.88
CA SER A 262 -21.11 -17.85 -29.54
C SER A 262 -21.04 -18.68 -30.83
N LEU A 263 -22.12 -19.35 -31.22
CA LEU A 263 -22.18 -20.09 -32.50
C LEU A 263 -21.75 -19.21 -33.68
N TRP A 264 -21.98 -17.90 -33.60
CA TRP A 264 -21.48 -16.91 -34.55
C TRP A 264 -19.97 -16.70 -34.50
N GLN A 265 -19.36 -16.69 -33.31
CA GLN A 265 -17.90 -16.62 -33.18
C GLN A 265 -17.23 -17.91 -33.70
N TRP A 266 -17.86 -19.07 -33.52
CA TRP A 266 -17.41 -20.33 -34.13
C TRP A 266 -17.57 -20.30 -35.66
N LEU A 267 -18.72 -19.85 -36.17
CA LEU A 267 -18.98 -19.77 -37.61
C LEU A 267 -18.08 -18.73 -38.29
N VAL A 268 -17.76 -17.63 -37.62
CA VAL A 268 -16.76 -16.65 -38.07
C VAL A 268 -15.33 -17.19 -37.94
N SER A 269 -15.03 -18.04 -36.96
CA SER A 269 -13.71 -18.69 -36.87
C SER A 269 -13.43 -19.66 -38.02
N LEU A 270 -14.48 -20.22 -38.64
CA LEU A 270 -14.36 -21.03 -39.87
C LEU A 270 -14.08 -20.18 -41.12
N LEU A 271 -14.40 -18.89 -41.08
CA LEU A 271 -14.10 -17.90 -42.12
C LEU A 271 -12.74 -17.22 -41.88
N ASP A 272 -12.12 -17.42 -40.72
CA ASP A 272 -10.81 -16.92 -40.39
C ASP A 272 -9.78 -17.69 -41.23
N ARG A 273 -9.42 -17.10 -42.37
CA ARG A 273 -8.39 -17.66 -43.24
C ARG A 273 -7.09 -17.68 -42.42
N PRO A 274 -6.39 -18.82 -42.35
CA PRO A 274 -5.09 -18.86 -41.68
C PRO A 274 -4.21 -17.77 -42.28
N ALA A 275 -3.51 -17.04 -41.41
CA ALA A 275 -2.56 -16.04 -41.85
C ALA A 275 -1.63 -16.69 -42.87
N PRO A 276 -1.41 -16.06 -44.05
CA PRO A 276 -0.58 -16.66 -45.09
C PRO A 276 0.78 -16.98 -44.49
N THR A 277 1.19 -18.24 -44.54
CA THR A 277 2.52 -18.65 -44.09
C THR A 277 3.56 -17.83 -44.85
N PRO A 278 4.54 -17.21 -44.15
CA PRO A 278 5.58 -16.45 -44.81
C PRO A 278 6.36 -17.39 -45.74
N PRO A 279 6.72 -16.95 -46.95
CA PRO A 279 7.57 -17.75 -47.82
C PRO A 279 8.92 -18.02 -47.13
N PRO A 280 9.54 -19.20 -47.32
CA PRO A 280 10.80 -19.57 -46.67
C PRO A 280 11.96 -18.63 -47.05
N CYS A 281 11.85 -17.92 -48.17
CA CYS A 281 12.77 -16.87 -48.61
C CYS A 281 11.98 -15.76 -49.33
N GLY A 282 12.34 -14.50 -49.08
CA GLY A 282 11.73 -13.33 -49.74
C GLY A 282 11.31 -12.23 -48.75
N PRO A 283 10.69 -11.14 -49.25
CA PRO A 283 10.23 -10.05 -48.40
C PRO A 283 9.06 -10.51 -47.50
N LEU A 284 9.13 -10.20 -46.21
CA LEU A 284 8.09 -10.52 -45.22
C LEU A 284 6.72 -9.93 -45.57
N VAL A 285 6.74 -8.77 -46.25
CA VAL A 285 5.54 -8.15 -46.81
C VAL A 285 5.55 -8.38 -48.32
N ARG A 286 4.49 -8.99 -48.84
CA ARG A 286 4.37 -9.26 -50.28
C ARG A 286 4.36 -7.93 -51.07
N PRO A 287 5.09 -7.81 -52.19
CA PRO A 287 5.01 -6.63 -53.05
C PRO A 287 3.57 -6.42 -53.53
N GLY A 288 3.01 -5.22 -53.34
CA GLY A 288 1.64 -4.92 -53.69
C GLY A 288 1.17 -3.56 -53.18
N VAL A 289 -0.01 -3.13 -53.63
CA VAL A 289 -0.62 -1.86 -53.19
C VAL A 289 -1.51 -2.12 -51.97
N TYR A 290 -1.11 -1.61 -50.81
CA TYR A 290 -1.87 -1.71 -49.56
C TYR A 290 -2.63 -0.42 -49.28
N ARG A 291 -3.94 -0.52 -49.03
CA ARG A 291 -4.81 0.63 -48.69
C ARG A 291 -5.01 0.81 -47.18
N GLN A 292 -4.70 -0.21 -46.39
CA GLN A 292 -4.80 -0.23 -44.94
C GLN A 292 -3.51 -0.81 -44.37
N TYR A 293 -3.00 -0.20 -43.31
CA TYR A 293 -1.82 -0.68 -42.60
C TYR A 293 -2.08 -2.03 -41.94
N SER A 294 -3.32 -2.30 -41.51
CA SER A 294 -3.72 -3.59 -40.94
C SER A 294 -3.27 -4.81 -41.78
N LEU A 295 -3.35 -4.73 -43.11
CA LEU A 295 -2.96 -5.81 -44.02
C LEU A 295 -1.45 -6.06 -44.05
N VAL A 296 -0.66 -5.01 -43.84
CA VAL A 296 0.81 -5.09 -43.77
C VAL A 296 1.22 -5.66 -42.42
N TYR A 297 0.66 -5.14 -41.32
CA TYR A 297 1.00 -5.60 -39.97
C TYR A 297 0.58 -7.05 -39.71
N LYS A 298 -0.52 -7.52 -40.32
CA LYS A 298 -0.91 -8.94 -40.28
C LYS A 298 0.11 -9.87 -40.95
N GLN A 299 0.80 -9.42 -42.01
CA GLN A 299 1.88 -10.22 -42.64
C GLN A 299 3.16 -10.23 -41.81
N LEU A 300 3.38 -9.19 -41.00
CA LEU A 300 4.50 -9.08 -40.08
C LEU A 300 4.26 -9.79 -38.74
N GLU A 301 3.08 -10.39 -38.53
CA GLU A 301 2.72 -11.15 -37.33
C GLU A 301 3.31 -12.56 -37.37
N LEU A 302 4.64 -12.64 -37.21
CA LEU A 302 5.38 -13.89 -37.32
C LEU A 302 5.46 -14.69 -36.02
N LEU A 303 5.42 -14.00 -34.87
CA LEU A 303 5.62 -14.58 -33.55
C LEU A 303 4.28 -14.75 -32.84
N THR A 304 4.13 -15.87 -32.12
CA THR A 304 3.07 -16.05 -31.15
C THR A 304 3.20 -14.99 -30.06
N ARG A 305 2.13 -14.23 -29.88
CA ARG A 305 2.09 -13.11 -28.92
C ARG A 305 1.54 -13.63 -27.60
N TYR A 306 2.11 -13.14 -26.51
CA TYR A 306 1.53 -13.37 -25.19
C TYR A 306 0.15 -12.71 -25.11
N GLN A 307 -0.85 -13.50 -24.73
CA GLN A 307 -2.21 -13.02 -24.49
C GLN A 307 -2.53 -13.12 -23.00
N PRO A 308 -2.87 -11.99 -22.34
CA PRO A 308 -3.16 -11.97 -20.93
C PRO A 308 -4.49 -12.71 -20.71
N SER A 309 -4.46 -13.70 -19.82
CA SER A 309 -5.61 -14.50 -19.47
C SER A 309 -6.07 -14.17 -18.05
N PRO A 310 -7.39 -14.11 -17.81
CA PRO A 310 -7.90 -14.01 -16.45
C PRO A 310 -7.68 -15.31 -15.66
N VAL A 311 -7.56 -16.45 -16.35
CA VAL A 311 -7.27 -17.75 -15.74
C VAL A 311 -5.75 -17.97 -15.74
N THR A 312 -5.20 -18.19 -14.54
CA THR A 312 -3.80 -18.55 -14.32
C THR A 312 -3.57 -19.98 -14.81
N GLN A 313 -2.56 -20.18 -15.68
CA GLN A 313 -2.32 -21.49 -16.31
C GLN A 313 -1.64 -22.48 -15.36
N GLU A 314 -0.75 -22.00 -14.47
CA GLU A 314 -0.10 -22.78 -13.40
C GLU A 314 0.18 -21.86 -12.20
N PRO A 315 -0.55 -21.98 -11.07
CA PRO A 315 -0.34 -21.08 -9.93
C PRO A 315 0.89 -21.53 -9.13
N VAL A 316 2.05 -20.92 -9.41
CA VAL A 316 3.19 -20.95 -8.50
C VAL A 316 2.88 -19.99 -7.34
N ALA A 317 2.97 -20.48 -6.10
CA ALA A 317 2.75 -19.64 -4.93
C ALA A 317 3.90 -18.62 -4.80
N PRO A 318 3.62 -17.32 -4.61
CA PRO A 318 4.67 -16.34 -4.38
C PRO A 318 5.32 -16.55 -3.02
N GLU A 319 6.65 -16.48 -2.98
CA GLU A 319 7.48 -16.63 -1.78
C GLU A 319 8.03 -15.26 -1.32
N ASP A 320 8.38 -15.14 -0.04
CA ASP A 320 9.11 -13.97 0.45
C ASP A 320 10.50 -13.89 -0.23
N PRO A 321 11.01 -12.69 -0.57
CA PRO A 321 10.46 -11.35 -0.28
C PRO A 321 9.42 -10.87 -1.31
N TYR A 322 9.26 -11.58 -2.44
CA TYR A 322 8.37 -11.19 -3.53
C TYR A 322 6.95 -11.75 -3.37
N LYS A 323 6.40 -11.57 -2.18
CA LYS A 323 5.01 -11.87 -1.83
C LYS A 323 4.29 -10.57 -1.45
N VAL A 324 3.04 -10.42 -1.88
CA VAL A 324 2.23 -9.26 -1.48
C VAL A 324 2.03 -9.28 0.03
N HIS A 325 2.58 -8.28 0.71
CA HIS A 325 2.48 -8.14 2.16
C HIS A 325 1.53 -7.01 2.55
N TRP A 326 1.51 -5.89 1.80
CA TRP A 326 0.64 -4.76 2.10
C TRP A 326 -0.46 -4.56 1.06
N HIS A 327 -1.68 -4.43 1.56
CA HIS A 327 -2.82 -3.85 0.87
C HIS A 327 -2.97 -2.38 1.26
N VAL A 328 -3.10 -1.52 0.25
CA VAL A 328 -3.06 -0.07 0.43
C VAL A 328 -4.23 0.60 -0.30
N TRP A 329 -4.89 1.54 0.37
CA TRP A 329 -6.01 2.31 -0.16
C TRP A 329 -5.69 3.81 -0.15
N LYS A 330 -6.07 4.48 -1.24
CA LYS A 330 -5.84 5.92 -1.40
C LYS A 330 -6.92 6.70 -0.66
N PRO A 331 -6.55 7.67 0.20
CA PRO A 331 -7.53 8.48 0.93
C PRO A 331 -8.42 9.30 -0.02
N SER A 332 -7.92 9.67 -1.20
CA SER A 332 -8.69 10.39 -2.23
C SER A 332 -9.85 9.58 -2.82
N LYS A 333 -9.70 8.25 -2.90
CA LYS A 333 -10.73 7.36 -3.44
C LYS A 333 -11.65 6.83 -2.33
N HIS A 334 -11.11 6.68 -1.13
CA HIS A 334 -11.80 6.14 0.03
C HIS A 334 -11.70 7.07 1.25
N PRO A 335 -12.37 8.25 1.26
CA PRO A 335 -12.22 9.24 2.33
C PRO A 335 -12.77 8.76 3.68
N ASN A 336 -13.83 7.94 3.66
CA ASN A 336 -14.49 7.40 4.86
C ASN A 336 -14.24 5.89 5.03
N LEU A 337 -13.05 5.41 4.62
CA LEU A 337 -12.70 4.00 4.72
C LEU A 337 -12.81 3.53 6.17
N ARG A 338 -13.57 2.45 6.38
CA ARG A 338 -13.67 1.78 7.68
C ARG A 338 -12.94 0.47 7.60
N VAL A 339 -12.11 0.21 8.61
CA VAL A 339 -11.34 -1.03 8.75
C VAL A 339 -12.27 -2.25 8.68
N THR A 340 -13.49 -2.19 9.23
CA THR A 340 -14.46 -3.28 9.24
C THR A 340 -15.07 -3.64 7.89
N ASP A 341 -15.04 -2.74 6.91
CA ASP A 341 -15.67 -2.94 5.60
C ASP A 341 -14.75 -2.37 4.52
N LEU A 342 -13.82 -3.21 4.06
CA LEU A 342 -12.76 -2.81 3.14
C LEU A 342 -13.14 -3.18 1.71
N PRO A 343 -13.16 -2.20 0.79
CA PRO A 343 -13.24 -2.49 -0.63
C PRO A 343 -11.93 -3.13 -1.11
N PRO A 344 -11.89 -3.64 -2.36
CA PRO A 344 -10.65 -4.12 -2.95
C PRO A 344 -9.53 -3.06 -2.87
N PRO A 345 -8.28 -3.47 -2.57
CA PRO A 345 -7.17 -2.54 -2.42
C PRO A 345 -6.81 -1.87 -3.73
N ASP A 346 -6.41 -0.59 -3.64
CA ASP A 346 -5.96 0.20 -4.78
C ASP A 346 -4.55 -0.17 -5.23
N ILE A 347 -3.72 -0.58 -4.27
CA ILE A 347 -2.31 -0.88 -4.46
C ILE A 347 -1.99 -2.12 -3.64
N ARG A 348 -1.26 -3.06 -4.25
CA ARG A 348 -0.68 -4.25 -3.63
C ARG A 348 0.83 -4.10 -3.62
N ILE A 349 1.46 -4.32 -2.48
CA ILE A 349 2.90 -4.07 -2.30
C ILE A 349 3.59 -5.31 -1.72
N ALA A 350 4.59 -5.80 -2.43
CA ALA A 350 5.63 -6.69 -1.89
C ALA A 350 6.80 -5.85 -1.37
N VAL A 351 7.57 -6.37 -0.42
CA VAL A 351 8.67 -5.62 0.22
C VAL A 351 9.95 -6.41 0.08
N ALA A 352 10.98 -5.78 -0.47
CA ALA A 352 12.32 -6.36 -0.60
C ALA A 352 13.37 -5.41 -0.04
N ASP A 353 14.38 -5.95 0.65
CA ASP A 353 15.56 -5.25 1.10
C ASP A 353 16.62 -5.25 -0.01
N ALA A 354 17.07 -4.07 -0.45
CA ALA A 354 18.03 -3.93 -1.54
C ALA A 354 19.42 -4.54 -1.24
N ARG A 355 19.73 -4.84 0.02
CA ARG A 355 21.04 -5.36 0.42
C ARG A 355 21.07 -6.87 0.52
N ASP A 356 20.00 -7.44 1.04
CA ASP A 356 19.90 -8.86 1.34
C ASP A 356 19.18 -9.61 0.22
N ASP A 357 18.24 -8.95 -0.47
CA ASP A 357 17.47 -9.56 -1.55
C ASP A 357 18.06 -9.21 -2.92
N PRO A 358 18.15 -10.20 -3.83
CA PRO A 358 18.63 -9.97 -5.20
C PRO A 358 17.62 -9.17 -6.05
N VAL A 359 17.85 -9.10 -7.35
CA VAL A 359 16.83 -8.63 -8.30
C VAL A 359 15.89 -9.81 -8.59
N PRO A 360 14.56 -9.62 -8.60
CA PRO A 360 13.63 -10.74 -8.75
C PRO A 360 13.80 -11.41 -10.12
N SER A 361 13.73 -12.74 -10.12
CA SER A 361 13.73 -13.56 -11.33
C SER A 361 12.42 -13.42 -12.10
N PHE A 362 12.40 -13.87 -13.35
CA PHE A 362 11.17 -13.86 -14.15
C PHE A 362 10.07 -14.72 -13.51
N GLU A 363 10.42 -15.86 -12.93
CA GLU A 363 9.48 -16.80 -12.30
C GLU A 363 8.84 -16.18 -11.05
N GLU A 364 9.64 -15.53 -10.19
CA GLU A 364 9.17 -14.82 -9.01
C GLU A 364 8.24 -13.65 -9.36
N VAL A 365 8.60 -12.85 -10.37
CA VAL A 365 7.73 -11.75 -10.84
C VAL A 365 6.44 -12.31 -11.45
N SER A 366 6.50 -13.43 -12.18
CA SER A 366 5.32 -14.08 -12.74
C SER A 366 4.39 -14.56 -11.63
N ALA A 367 4.91 -15.28 -10.65
CA ALA A 367 4.16 -15.76 -9.48
C ALA A 367 3.52 -14.59 -8.71
N LEU A 368 4.28 -13.52 -8.46
CA LEU A 368 3.78 -12.32 -7.79
C LEU A 368 2.68 -11.60 -8.60
N LEU A 369 2.81 -11.51 -9.92
CA LEU A 369 1.76 -10.92 -10.76
C LEU A 369 0.52 -11.82 -10.78
N ASP A 370 0.70 -13.14 -10.88
CA ASP A 370 -0.39 -14.11 -10.92
C ASP A 370 -1.17 -14.18 -9.60
N SER A 371 -0.57 -13.79 -8.48
CA SER A 371 -1.26 -13.61 -7.20
C SER A 371 -2.10 -12.33 -7.10
N THR A 372 -2.00 -11.41 -8.06
CA THR A 372 -2.83 -10.18 -8.11
C THR A 372 -4.03 -10.36 -9.03
N PRO A 373 -5.18 -9.70 -8.77
CA PRO A 373 -6.36 -9.87 -9.61
C PRO A 373 -6.12 -9.36 -11.03
N TYR A 374 -6.81 -10.00 -11.98
CA TYR A 374 -6.88 -9.55 -13.35
C TYR A 374 -7.71 -8.25 -13.45
N ASP A 375 -7.05 -7.15 -13.81
CA ASP A 375 -7.60 -5.80 -13.95
C ASP A 375 -7.20 -5.23 -15.31
N ALA A 376 -7.98 -5.57 -16.34
CA ALA A 376 -7.74 -5.12 -17.70
C ALA A 376 -7.94 -3.59 -17.83
N PRO A 377 -7.18 -2.90 -18.70
CA PRO A 377 -7.35 -1.47 -18.91
C PRO A 377 -8.77 -1.14 -19.39
N ASP A 378 -9.51 -0.34 -18.61
CA ASP A 378 -10.86 0.08 -18.98
C ASP A 378 -10.86 0.94 -20.26
N LEU A 379 -11.45 0.42 -21.34
CA LEU A 379 -11.51 1.10 -22.62
C LEU A 379 -12.44 2.32 -22.63
N LYS A 380 -13.35 2.47 -21.65
CA LYS A 380 -14.17 3.69 -21.55
C LYS A 380 -13.32 4.88 -21.12
N THR A 381 -12.45 4.68 -20.14
CA THR A 381 -11.55 5.72 -19.62
C THR A 381 -10.24 5.81 -20.40
N MET A 382 -9.67 4.69 -20.83
CA MET A 382 -8.37 4.59 -21.51
C MET A 382 -8.50 4.22 -23.00
N GLY A 383 -9.66 4.48 -23.61
CA GLY A 383 -9.92 4.20 -25.02
C GLY A 383 -9.15 5.08 -26.01
N GLY A 384 -9.08 4.59 -27.25
CA GLY A 384 -8.56 5.32 -28.40
C GLY A 384 -7.05 5.17 -28.67
N PRO A 385 -6.59 5.55 -29.87
CA PRO A 385 -5.23 5.27 -30.33
C PRO A 385 -4.14 6.06 -29.58
N GLY A 386 -4.48 7.20 -28.97
CA GLY A 386 -3.51 8.06 -28.26
C GLY A 386 -3.18 7.61 -26.83
N ARG A 387 -3.93 6.66 -26.26
CA ARG A 387 -3.79 6.23 -24.85
C ARG A 387 -3.03 4.90 -24.70
N LEU A 388 -2.38 4.44 -25.76
CA LEU A 388 -1.54 3.24 -25.79
C LEU A 388 -0.60 3.12 -24.58
N TYR A 389 0.23 4.13 -24.34
CA TYR A 389 1.21 4.11 -23.24
C TYR A 389 0.54 4.05 -21.86
N GLN A 390 -0.66 4.59 -21.71
CA GLN A 390 -1.41 4.51 -20.46
C GLN A 390 -1.90 3.08 -20.21
N ARG A 391 -2.45 2.42 -21.24
CA ARG A 391 -2.88 1.02 -21.15
C ARG A 391 -1.72 0.06 -20.91
N LEU A 392 -0.60 0.24 -21.62
CA LEU A 392 0.62 -0.54 -21.39
C LEU A 392 1.18 -0.35 -19.99
N ARG A 393 1.18 0.89 -19.47
CA ARG A 393 1.62 1.16 -18.09
C ARG A 393 0.64 0.61 -17.05
N HIS A 394 -0.66 0.58 -17.36
CA HIS A 394 -1.67 -0.03 -16.50
C HIS A 394 -1.42 -1.53 -16.36
N GLY A 395 -1.21 -2.19 -17.50
CA GLY A 395 -1.16 -3.65 -17.60
C GLY A 395 -2.53 -4.29 -17.37
N TYR A 396 -2.56 -5.62 -17.43
CA TYR A 396 -3.69 -6.47 -17.09
C TYR A 396 -3.61 -7.02 -15.66
N ARG A 397 -2.40 -7.05 -15.11
CA ARG A 397 -2.09 -7.30 -13.71
C ARG A 397 -1.00 -6.33 -13.31
N ASN A 398 -1.01 -5.86 -12.07
CA ASN A 398 0.00 -4.93 -11.60
C ASN A 398 0.25 -5.07 -10.10
N VAL A 399 1.48 -4.78 -9.71
CA VAL A 399 1.95 -4.86 -8.33
C VAL A 399 3.07 -3.83 -8.13
N LEU A 400 3.22 -3.33 -6.90
CA LEU A 400 4.39 -2.55 -6.52
C LEU A 400 5.34 -3.42 -5.71
N ILE A 401 6.63 -3.24 -5.92
CA ILE A 401 7.67 -3.73 -5.03
C ILE A 401 8.26 -2.50 -4.34
N ALA A 402 8.17 -2.47 -3.02
CA ALA A 402 8.85 -1.50 -2.19
C ALA A 402 10.26 -2.01 -1.91
N VAL A 403 11.25 -1.36 -2.51
CA VAL A 403 12.67 -1.64 -2.36
C VAL A 403 13.22 -0.74 -1.26
N VAL A 404 13.68 -1.34 -0.18
CA VAL A 404 14.15 -0.64 1.01
C VAL A 404 15.68 -0.68 1.09
N ASP A 405 16.32 0.47 1.29
CA ASP A 405 17.77 0.55 1.60
C ASP A 405 17.97 1.45 2.82
N ARG A 406 18.19 0.84 4.00
CA ARG A 406 18.43 1.52 5.29
C ARG A 406 17.54 2.75 5.54
N GLY A 407 16.23 2.58 5.40
CA GLY A 407 15.24 3.63 5.66
C GLY A 407 14.82 4.46 4.45
N LEU A 408 15.47 4.28 3.29
CA LEU A 408 14.98 4.81 2.02
C LEU A 408 14.05 3.80 1.39
N VAL A 409 12.79 4.19 1.17
CA VAL A 409 11.77 3.35 0.53
C VAL A 409 11.53 3.83 -0.89
N ASN A 410 11.93 3.03 -1.88
CA ASN A 410 11.65 3.26 -3.30
C ASN A 410 10.55 2.31 -3.79
N PHE A 411 9.66 2.78 -4.66
CA PHE A 411 8.59 1.94 -5.21
C PHE A 411 8.84 1.66 -6.70
N MET A 412 8.93 0.39 -7.06
CA MET A 412 8.99 -0.09 -8.43
C MET A 412 7.66 -0.72 -8.83
N ARG A 413 7.17 -0.41 -10.03
CA ARG A 413 5.92 -0.99 -10.53
C ARG A 413 6.23 -2.10 -11.53
N PHE A 414 5.68 -3.27 -11.28
CA PHE A 414 5.63 -4.37 -12.23
C PHE A 414 4.21 -4.48 -12.77
N GLY A 415 4.10 -4.76 -14.06
CA GLY A 415 2.82 -4.88 -14.73
C GLY A 415 2.90 -5.87 -15.87
N GLN A 416 1.92 -6.76 -15.93
CA GLN A 416 1.74 -7.69 -17.04
C GLN A 416 1.12 -6.90 -18.21
N ALA A 417 1.94 -6.48 -19.16
CA ALA A 417 1.49 -5.75 -20.34
C ALA A 417 1.39 -6.66 -21.56
N ALA A 418 0.34 -6.49 -22.36
CA ALA A 418 0.15 -7.22 -23.60
C ALA A 418 0.38 -6.31 -24.79
N PHE A 419 1.64 -6.17 -25.21
CA PHE A 419 2.01 -5.38 -26.39
C PHE A 419 1.30 -5.88 -27.67
N GLY A 420 0.97 -7.17 -27.73
CA GLY A 420 0.28 -7.77 -28.86
C GLY A 420 -1.17 -7.35 -29.05
N GLU A 421 -1.87 -6.99 -27.96
CA GLU A 421 -3.26 -6.53 -28.00
C GLU A 421 -3.37 -5.07 -28.45
N GLU A 422 -2.25 -4.34 -28.42
CA GLU A 422 -2.17 -2.94 -28.75
C GLU A 422 -1.89 -2.68 -30.23
N ARG A 423 -2.95 -2.43 -31.00
CA ARG A 423 -2.88 -2.28 -32.46
C ARG A 423 -2.40 -0.90 -32.90
N LEU A 424 -1.10 -0.79 -33.17
CA LEU A 424 -0.47 0.45 -33.64
C LEU A 424 -1.05 1.02 -34.95
N TYR A 425 -1.59 0.17 -35.83
CA TYR A 425 -2.07 0.59 -37.14
C TYR A 425 -3.43 1.29 -37.11
N GLU A 426 -4.24 1.09 -36.07
CA GLU A 426 -5.58 1.71 -35.96
C GLU A 426 -5.51 3.24 -35.93
N ARG A 427 -4.39 3.81 -35.45
CA ARG A 427 -4.17 5.27 -35.47
C ARG A 427 -3.97 5.84 -36.88
N PHE A 428 -3.54 5.02 -37.83
CA PHE A 428 -3.27 5.41 -39.21
C PHE A 428 -4.43 5.08 -40.13
N ASP A 429 -5.15 3.98 -39.85
CA ASP A 429 -6.30 3.53 -40.64
C ASP A 429 -7.59 4.32 -40.32
N ASN A 430 -7.69 4.90 -39.11
CA ASN A 430 -8.82 5.76 -38.75
C ASN A 430 -8.74 7.11 -39.50
N ARG A 431 -9.80 7.42 -40.26
CA ARG A 431 -10.01 8.59 -41.14
C ARG A 431 -9.80 9.99 -40.52
N GLY A 432 -9.46 10.08 -39.23
CA GLY A 432 -9.14 11.32 -38.51
C GLY A 432 -7.65 11.54 -38.22
N GLY A 433 -6.76 10.62 -38.62
CA GLY A 433 -5.32 10.77 -38.45
C GLY A 433 -4.77 11.97 -39.23
N PHE A 434 -4.32 12.99 -38.51
CA PHE A 434 -3.50 14.13 -38.94
C PHE A 434 -3.41 14.30 -40.48
N ARG A 435 -4.40 14.99 -41.05
CA ARG A 435 -4.20 15.72 -42.31
C ARG A 435 -3.10 16.74 -42.02
N GLY A 436 -1.85 16.37 -42.29
CA GLY A 436 -0.71 17.28 -42.23
C GLY A 436 -1.12 18.57 -42.91
N GLY A 437 -1.11 19.66 -42.14
CA GLY A 437 -1.48 20.97 -42.65
C GLY A 437 -0.73 21.21 -43.95
N LYS A 438 -1.47 21.42 -45.04
CA LYS A 438 -0.95 21.93 -46.31
C LYS A 438 -0.18 23.22 -46.03
N ARG A 439 1.13 23.12 -45.77
CA ARG A 439 2.04 24.25 -45.81
C ARG A 439 2.84 24.14 -47.10
N GLY A 440 2.12 24.45 -48.19
CA GLY A 440 2.61 24.37 -49.56
C GLY A 440 1.65 25.14 -50.45
N GLY A 441 1.64 26.46 -50.29
CA GLY A 441 0.73 27.38 -50.96
C GLY A 441 1.39 28.74 -51.15
N ARG A 442 2.37 28.73 -52.05
CA ARG A 442 2.97 29.80 -52.84
C ARG A 442 2.25 31.17 -52.81
N GLY A 443 3.07 32.21 -52.71
CA GLY A 443 2.67 33.62 -52.57
C GLY A 443 1.71 34.15 -53.63
N GLY A 444 0.88 35.09 -53.18
CA GLY A 444 0.09 35.99 -53.99
C GLY A 444 0.11 37.38 -53.36
N ARG A 445 0.96 38.26 -53.89
CA ARG A 445 0.90 39.70 -53.67
C ARG A 445 -0.46 40.21 -54.17
N GLY A 446 -1.23 40.85 -53.30
CA GLY A 446 -2.43 41.61 -53.65
C GLY A 446 -2.47 42.92 -52.87
N ARG A 447 -2.04 44.00 -53.53
CA ARG A 447 -2.20 45.40 -53.12
C ARG A 447 -3.67 45.84 -53.25
N GLY A 448 -4.05 46.85 -52.47
CA GLY A 448 -5.22 47.73 -52.73
C GLY A 448 -6.33 47.50 -51.72
N GLY A 449 -6.51 48.37 -50.71
CA GLY A 449 -7.23 49.64 -50.81
C GLY A 449 -8.61 49.42 -50.17
N GLY A 450 -8.98 49.98 -49.03
CA GLY A 450 -9.05 51.40 -48.69
C GLY A 450 -10.53 51.75 -48.45
N ARG A 451 -10.81 52.48 -47.35
CA ARG A 451 -12.12 53.04 -46.88
C ARG A 451 -13.01 52.02 -46.14
N GLY A 452 -13.57 52.28 -44.96
CA GLY A 452 -13.74 53.50 -44.19
C GLY A 452 -15.22 53.70 -43.83
N ARG A 453 -15.51 53.92 -42.53
CA ARG A 453 -16.80 54.34 -41.91
C ARG A 453 -17.92 53.28 -41.93
N GLY A 454 -18.78 53.12 -40.94
CA GLY A 454 -19.02 53.84 -39.68
C GLY A 454 -20.40 53.41 -39.12
N ARG A 455 -20.48 53.32 -37.78
CA ARG A 455 -21.63 53.42 -36.85
C ARG A 455 -23.10 53.21 -37.29
N GLY A 456 -23.82 52.54 -36.39
CA GLY A 456 -25.25 52.70 -36.08
C GLY A 456 -25.97 51.35 -36.10
N ARG A 457 -26.69 50.89 -35.08
CA ARG A 457 -27.16 51.42 -33.79
C ARG A 457 -27.23 50.25 -32.81
#